data_AF-A0A7V4KEW1-F1
#
_entry.id   AF-A0A7V4KEW1-F1
#
_cell.length_a   1.000
_cell.length_b   1.000
_cell.length_c   1.000
_cell.angle_alpha   90.00
_cell.angle_beta   90.00
_cell.angle_gamma   90.00
#
_symmetry.space_group_name_H-M   'P 1'
#
loop_
_entity.id
_entity.type
_entity.pdbx_description
1 polymer ?
#
loop_
_entity_poly.entity_id
_entity_poly.type
_entity_poly.pdbx_seq_one_letter_code
_entity_poly.pdbx_strand_id
1 'polypeptide(L)'
;MGKIVKHVFKETRSVTLVVPALLILIILTIPVVIATAGVLVPQKLGIAKVELGKELKVDEKNFPFTFLDGMLLADGKRTVTFNGQKYTVEVKTSPDQIRLNGITEVYTYVFDSTVTFYDPTVRALKAIDKSNEIKLSDRFYLAVSSDDFGNVADVAFVPPTLEKLDILDSQNPITNISGRKFLLSSKSPYRIISKTILPEKSAIILESGVTIIHALNAELNIKGALITTGPVNFLGSGKLTVSDNGSAYVSAIGPEIDITSDRGALIFVDGSNLRNIDANLTNFVVIRKSSLNRVSISGVYAVYIIDSSIEELEIQNCGNVVINNTAVNNVKVGLVSNVLSYDSRFEKFSVSDLSTVAFVSSKITNLQASKGSVLKLKNSSLSNAKLENYSIAYLFKTAIEQLNIGNAKYYLLESKIKKITKIQEQ
;
A
#
# COMPACT_ATOMS: atom_id res chain seq x y z
N MET A 1 4.80 -22.87 77.79
CA MET A 1 4.19 -21.57 78.18
C MET A 1 4.70 -20.52 77.19
N GLY A 2 3.93 -19.63 76.56
CA GLY A 2 2.47 -19.51 76.46
C GLY A 2 2.05 -18.22 75.72
N LYS A 3 1.04 -18.33 74.84
CA LYS A 3 0.18 -17.26 74.27
C LYS A 3 0.74 -16.13 73.38
N ILE A 4 0.09 -16.04 72.21
CA ILE A 4 -0.15 -14.86 71.37
C ILE A 4 -1.03 -13.83 72.11
N VAL A 5 -0.81 -12.51 71.92
CA VAL A 5 -1.88 -11.47 72.00
C VAL A 5 -1.59 -10.31 71.02
N LYS A 6 -2.64 -9.82 70.31
CA LYS A 6 -2.70 -8.53 69.59
C LYS A 6 -3.60 -7.53 70.35
N HIS A 7 -3.24 -6.24 70.39
CA HIS A 7 -4.11 -5.03 70.50
C HIS A 7 -3.44 -3.93 69.62
N VAL A 8 -4.06 -3.02 68.84
CA VAL A 8 -5.46 -2.56 68.59
C VAL A 8 -5.97 -1.41 69.50
N PHE A 9 -6.73 -0.47 68.90
CA PHE A 9 -7.46 0.70 69.46
C PHE A 9 -6.63 1.97 69.83
N LYS A 10 -7.10 3.24 69.66
CA LYS A 10 -8.28 3.81 68.98
C LYS A 10 -8.10 5.33 68.68
N GLU A 11 -8.36 5.75 67.43
CA GLU A 11 -9.23 6.87 66.97
C GLU A 11 -9.51 8.13 67.84
N THR A 12 -9.41 9.34 67.27
CA THR A 12 -10.38 10.47 67.49
C THR A 12 -10.27 11.58 66.42
N ARG A 13 -11.35 12.34 66.20
CA ARG A 13 -11.56 13.35 65.11
C ARG A 13 -12.06 14.71 65.66
N SER A 14 -11.71 15.80 64.96
CA SER A 14 -12.47 17.08 64.84
C SER A 14 -11.78 17.93 63.74
N VAL A 15 -12.34 18.41 62.61
CA VAL A 15 -13.68 18.83 62.11
C VAL A 15 -14.00 20.32 62.27
N THR A 16 -13.68 21.10 61.22
CA THR A 16 -14.41 22.26 60.59
C THR A 16 -13.51 22.79 59.44
N LEU A 17 -13.87 22.98 58.16
CA LEU A 17 -15.12 23.16 57.38
C LEU A 17 -15.61 24.62 57.26
N VAL A 18 -14.98 25.40 56.35
CA VAL A 18 -15.58 26.52 55.58
C VAL A 18 -14.95 26.57 54.17
N VAL A 19 -15.77 26.91 53.17
CA VAL A 19 -15.52 27.03 51.70
C VAL A 19 -16.38 28.24 51.25
N PRO A 20 -16.21 28.93 50.09
CA PRO A 20 -15.05 29.26 49.23
C PRO A 20 -14.89 30.80 48.98
N ALA A 21 -13.81 31.23 48.27
CA ALA A 21 -13.78 32.36 47.31
C ALA A 21 -12.32 32.61 46.83
N LEU A 22 -12.00 33.14 45.63
CA LEU A 22 -12.67 33.19 44.31
C LEU A 22 -11.65 33.80 43.30
N LEU A 23 -11.48 33.24 42.09
CA LEU A 23 -10.77 33.83 40.91
C LEU A 23 -9.25 34.14 41.14
N ILE A 24 -8.30 34.09 40.18
CA ILE A 24 -8.23 34.44 38.74
C ILE A 24 -7.28 33.38 38.10
N LEU A 25 -7.68 32.54 37.13
CA LEU A 25 -7.93 32.78 35.70
C LEU A 25 -6.66 32.99 34.83
N ILE A 26 -6.31 31.95 34.04
CA ILE A 26 -5.75 31.89 32.65
C ILE A 26 -5.55 30.38 32.42
N ILE A 27 -6.52 29.64 31.87
CA ILE A 27 -6.97 29.63 30.46
C ILE A 27 -5.82 29.25 29.51
N LEU A 28 -5.57 27.95 29.38
CA LEU A 28 -5.06 27.33 28.16
C LEU A 28 -6.13 26.35 27.67
N THR A 29 -6.96 26.84 26.76
CA THR A 29 -8.14 26.11 26.24
C THR A 29 -7.73 24.99 25.30
N ILE A 30 -7.50 23.81 25.86
CA ILE A 30 -7.89 22.58 25.17
C ILE A 30 -9.40 22.47 25.35
N PRO A 31 -10.22 22.51 24.29
CA PRO A 31 -11.62 22.13 24.40
C PRO A 31 -11.67 20.61 24.59
N VAL A 32 -11.56 20.16 25.84
CA VAL A 32 -12.02 18.83 26.24
C VAL A 32 -13.54 18.85 26.15
N VAL A 33 -14.04 18.75 24.93
CA VAL A 33 -15.45 18.49 24.68
C VAL A 33 -15.67 17.06 25.14
N ILE A 34 -16.20 16.90 26.35
CA ILE A 34 -16.88 15.67 26.77
C ILE A 34 -18.18 15.60 25.96
N ALA A 35 -18.04 15.30 24.67
CA ALA A 35 -19.14 14.96 23.82
C ALA A 35 -19.59 13.56 24.23
N THR A 36 -20.89 13.41 24.52
CA THR A 36 -21.57 12.14 24.25
C THR A 36 -21.13 11.66 22.87
N ALA A 37 -20.65 10.43 22.74
CA ALA A 37 -20.02 9.91 21.52
C ALA A 37 -21.02 9.80 20.35
N GLY A 38 -21.37 10.95 19.77
CA GLY A 38 -22.13 11.08 18.55
C GLY A 38 -21.23 10.78 17.36
N VAL A 39 -21.75 10.01 16.42
CA VAL A 39 -21.05 9.74 15.16
C VAL A 39 -20.76 11.07 14.46
N LEU A 40 -19.48 11.33 14.19
CA LEU A 40 -19.04 12.51 13.46
C LEU A 40 -19.12 12.26 11.94
N VAL A 41 -19.85 13.10 11.22
CA VAL A 41 -19.79 13.14 9.75
C VAL A 41 -18.45 13.79 9.35
N PRO A 42 -17.60 13.14 8.55
CA PRO A 42 -16.28 13.67 8.19
C PRO A 42 -16.40 14.83 7.19
N GLN A 43 -15.48 15.80 7.26
CA GLN A 43 -15.42 16.91 6.29
C GLN A 43 -14.82 16.48 4.93
N LYS A 44 -13.91 15.50 4.93
CA LYS A 44 -13.30 14.89 3.74
C LYS A 44 -13.62 13.40 3.72
N LEU A 45 -14.12 12.89 2.59
CA LEU A 45 -14.54 11.50 2.42
C LEU A 45 -13.88 10.88 1.18
N GLY A 46 -12.93 9.99 1.43
CA GLY A 46 -12.35 9.09 0.43
C GLY A 46 -13.12 7.76 0.32
N ILE A 47 -12.38 6.68 0.09
CA ILE A 47 -12.91 5.34 -0.21
C ILE A 47 -13.26 4.52 1.05
N ALA A 48 -12.88 5.03 2.22
CA ALA A 48 -13.22 4.46 3.51
C ALA A 48 -14.74 4.54 3.78
N LYS A 49 -15.28 3.48 4.38
CA LYS A 49 -16.66 3.42 4.85
C LYS A 49 -16.75 4.03 6.26
N VAL A 50 -17.73 4.89 6.50
CA VAL A 50 -18.02 5.49 7.81
C VAL A 50 -19.45 5.09 8.23
N GLU A 51 -19.56 4.21 9.22
CA GLU A 51 -20.84 3.77 9.77
C GLU A 51 -21.53 4.91 10.52
N LEU A 52 -22.78 5.25 10.14
CA LEU A 52 -23.59 6.22 10.89
C LEU A 52 -24.75 5.58 11.68
N GLY A 53 -25.12 4.34 11.36
CA GLY A 53 -26.14 3.55 12.07
C GLY A 53 -27.58 4.06 11.93
N LYS A 54 -27.84 5.10 11.13
CA LYS A 54 -29.18 5.65 10.87
C LYS A 54 -29.31 6.12 9.42
N GLU A 55 -30.55 6.29 8.98
CA GLU A 55 -30.86 6.92 7.70
C GLU A 55 -30.29 8.34 7.62
N LEU A 56 -29.90 8.73 6.42
CA LEU A 56 -29.28 10.02 6.11
C LEU A 56 -29.73 10.49 4.72
N LYS A 57 -29.64 11.79 4.47
CA LYS A 57 -29.85 12.35 3.12
C LYS A 57 -28.54 12.86 2.56
N VAL A 58 -28.30 12.68 1.26
CA VAL A 58 -27.20 13.34 0.54
C VAL A 58 -27.78 14.14 -0.62
N ASP A 59 -27.41 15.41 -0.71
CA ASP A 59 -27.94 16.37 -1.69
C ASP A 59 -29.49 16.34 -1.70
N GLU A 60 -30.05 16.39 -0.48
CA GLU A 60 -31.49 16.37 -0.14
C GLU A 60 -32.27 15.10 -0.51
N LYS A 61 -31.63 14.13 -1.18
CA LYS A 61 -32.19 12.81 -1.50
C LYS A 61 -31.91 11.81 -0.37
N ASN A 62 -32.86 10.92 -0.09
CA ASN A 62 -32.64 9.81 0.84
C ASN A 62 -31.51 8.91 0.33
N PHE A 63 -30.49 8.67 1.15
CA PHE A 63 -29.43 7.73 0.83
C PHE A 63 -29.84 6.32 1.27
N PRO A 64 -29.69 5.28 0.43
CA PRO A 64 -30.24 3.95 0.71
C PRO A 64 -29.41 3.14 1.72
N PHE A 65 -28.46 3.78 2.42
CA PHE A 65 -27.56 3.13 3.36
C PHE A 65 -27.45 3.93 4.66
N THR A 66 -27.18 3.22 5.76
CA THR A 66 -26.93 3.78 7.10
C THR A 66 -25.46 4.17 7.34
N PHE A 67 -24.68 4.27 6.27
CA PHE A 67 -23.25 4.58 6.27
C PHE A 67 -22.91 5.53 5.13
N LEU A 68 -21.81 6.28 5.27
CA LEU A 68 -21.21 7.05 4.19
C LEU A 68 -20.05 6.29 3.58
N ASP A 69 -19.89 6.42 2.27
CA ASP A 69 -18.79 5.81 1.51
C ASP A 69 -18.59 6.64 0.25
N GLY A 70 -17.39 7.20 0.03
CA GLY A 70 -17.11 8.03 -1.14
C GLY A 70 -17.24 7.25 -2.45
N MET A 71 -17.12 5.91 -2.43
CA MET A 71 -17.37 5.07 -3.61
C MET A 71 -18.82 5.12 -4.10
N LEU A 72 -19.77 5.52 -3.25
CA LEU A 72 -21.20 5.50 -3.52
C LEU A 72 -21.80 6.91 -3.69
N LEU A 73 -20.93 7.93 -3.74
CA LEU A 73 -21.26 9.33 -3.92
C LEU A 73 -20.48 9.92 -5.10
N ALA A 74 -21.01 10.95 -5.74
CA ALA A 74 -20.27 11.70 -6.75
C ALA A 74 -19.19 12.58 -6.10
N ASP A 75 -18.02 12.70 -6.72
CA ASP A 75 -16.94 13.55 -6.24
C ASP A 75 -17.32 15.05 -6.26
N GLY A 76 -16.61 15.86 -5.48
CA GLY A 76 -16.94 17.26 -5.20
C GLY A 76 -17.68 17.45 -3.87
N LYS A 77 -18.18 18.66 -3.63
CA LYS A 77 -18.88 19.02 -2.38
C LYS A 77 -20.31 18.43 -2.37
N ARG A 78 -20.67 17.81 -1.24
CA ARG A 78 -21.96 17.18 -0.96
C ARG A 78 -22.57 17.74 0.31
N THR A 79 -23.89 17.86 0.35
CA THR A 79 -24.64 18.23 1.56
C THR A 79 -25.22 16.98 2.19
N VAL A 80 -24.61 16.51 3.28
CA VAL A 80 -25.12 15.39 4.07
C VAL A 80 -26.05 15.91 5.16
N THR A 81 -27.28 15.41 5.24
CA THR A 81 -28.19 15.69 6.36
C THR A 81 -28.30 14.45 7.25
N PHE A 82 -27.91 14.58 8.51
CA PHE A 82 -27.90 13.50 9.52
C PHE A 82 -28.38 14.05 10.87
N ASN A 83 -29.30 13.33 11.54
CA ASN A 83 -30.01 13.80 12.75
C ASN A 83 -30.57 15.24 12.63
N GLY A 84 -31.04 15.65 11.45
CA GLY A 84 -31.56 17.00 11.18
C GLY A 84 -30.51 18.10 11.00
N GLN A 85 -29.22 17.83 11.25
CA GLN A 85 -28.13 18.75 10.98
C GLN A 85 -27.61 18.58 9.55
N LYS A 86 -27.25 19.68 8.88
CA LYS A 86 -26.60 19.68 7.56
C LYS A 86 -25.08 19.80 7.73
N TYR A 87 -24.34 18.96 7.04
CA TYR A 87 -22.87 18.92 6.99
C TYR A 87 -22.42 19.05 5.53
N THR A 88 -21.40 19.88 5.28
CA THR A 88 -20.73 19.93 3.99
C THR A 88 -19.58 18.94 4.00
N VAL A 89 -19.63 17.96 3.10
CA VAL A 89 -18.61 16.91 2.95
C VAL A 89 -17.99 17.05 1.56
N GLU A 90 -16.67 17.17 1.49
CA GLU A 90 -15.94 17.06 0.24
C GLU A 90 -15.66 15.57 -0.04
N VAL A 91 -16.02 15.10 -1.23
CA VAL A 91 -15.83 13.70 -1.66
C VAL A 91 -14.80 13.66 -2.78
N LYS A 92 -13.78 12.81 -2.65
CA LYS A 92 -12.78 12.60 -3.69
C LYS A 92 -12.25 11.17 -3.65
N THR A 93 -12.36 10.46 -4.77
CA THR A 93 -11.98 9.03 -4.86
C THR A 93 -10.93 8.75 -5.92
N SER A 94 -10.60 9.69 -6.79
CA SER A 94 -9.44 9.57 -7.69
C SER A 94 -8.22 10.24 -7.05
N PRO A 95 -7.00 9.67 -7.20
CA PRO A 95 -5.77 10.32 -6.77
C PRO A 95 -5.48 11.58 -7.59
N ASP A 96 -4.66 12.47 -7.03
CA ASP A 96 -4.10 13.57 -7.83
C ASP A 96 -3.13 13.03 -8.89
N GLN A 97 -3.01 13.74 -10.01
CA GLN A 97 -2.07 13.39 -11.09
C GLN A 97 -0.64 13.87 -10.77
N ILE A 98 -0.15 13.51 -9.58
CA ILE A 98 1.21 13.75 -9.13
C ILE A 98 2.09 12.58 -9.57
N ARG A 99 3.33 12.89 -9.97
CA ARG A 99 4.38 11.90 -10.20
C ARG A 99 5.64 12.34 -9.48
N LEU A 100 6.20 11.44 -8.67
CA LEU A 100 7.36 11.72 -7.83
C LEU A 100 8.65 11.52 -8.60
N ASN A 101 9.34 12.62 -8.85
CA ASN A 101 10.75 12.65 -9.19
C ASN A 101 11.42 13.42 -8.05
N GLY A 102 12.42 12.81 -7.40
CA GLY A 102 13.17 13.46 -6.34
C GLY A 102 14.61 13.72 -6.78
N ILE A 103 15.18 14.82 -6.30
CA ILE A 103 16.58 15.19 -6.53
C ILE A 103 17.34 15.29 -5.20
N THR A 104 18.63 14.99 -5.24
CA THR A 104 19.52 15.17 -4.09
C THR A 104 20.14 16.56 -4.15
N GLU A 105 19.75 17.42 -3.21
CA GLU A 105 20.37 18.72 -2.97
C GLU A 105 21.27 18.63 -1.74
N VAL A 106 22.59 18.55 -1.98
CA VAL A 106 23.63 18.38 -0.95
C VAL A 106 23.43 17.10 -0.11
N TYR A 107 22.71 17.19 1.02
CA TYR A 107 22.39 16.08 1.92
C TYR A 107 20.88 15.94 2.18
N THR A 108 20.06 16.57 1.34
CA THR A 108 18.59 16.54 1.42
C THR A 108 18.05 15.94 0.13
N TYR A 109 17.02 15.10 0.23
CA TYR A 109 16.26 14.62 -0.92
C TYR A 109 14.96 15.40 -0.99
N VAL A 110 14.73 16.07 -2.13
CA VAL A 110 13.65 17.06 -2.32
C VAL A 110 12.71 16.58 -3.42
N PHE A 111 11.40 16.75 -3.19
CA PHE A 111 10.33 16.51 -4.16
C PHE A 111 9.55 17.81 -4.43
N ASP A 112 8.96 17.90 -5.62
CA ASP A 112 8.08 19.02 -6.03
C ASP A 112 6.74 19.09 -5.25
N SER A 113 6.44 18.08 -4.42
CA SER A 113 5.18 17.95 -3.68
C SER A 113 5.39 17.32 -2.31
N THR A 114 4.51 17.64 -1.36
CA THR A 114 4.51 17.01 -0.04
C THR A 114 4.20 15.52 -0.14
N VAL A 115 5.07 14.69 0.43
CA VAL A 115 4.97 13.23 0.51
C VAL A 115 4.92 12.78 1.96
N THR A 116 4.49 11.55 2.19
CA THR A 116 4.60 10.88 3.50
C THR A 116 5.79 9.91 3.45
N PHE A 117 6.70 10.02 4.42
CA PHE A 117 7.89 9.19 4.51
C PHE A 117 7.68 7.98 5.45
N TYR A 118 8.14 6.80 5.04
CA TYR A 118 8.09 5.56 5.83
C TYR A 118 9.47 4.88 5.91
N ASP A 119 9.73 4.19 7.02
CA ASP A 119 10.90 3.32 7.19
C ASP A 119 10.49 1.89 6.76
N PRO A 120 11.00 1.35 5.62
CA PRO A 120 10.57 0.05 5.13
C PRO A 120 10.97 -1.12 6.05
N THR A 121 11.92 -0.91 6.97
CA THR A 121 12.29 -1.93 7.97
C THR A 121 11.23 -2.08 9.06
N VAL A 122 10.33 -1.11 9.21
CA VAL A 122 9.22 -1.13 10.16
C VAL A 122 7.96 -1.62 9.44
N ARG A 123 7.43 -2.78 9.83
CA ARG A 123 6.19 -3.37 9.28
C ARG A 123 4.91 -2.66 9.75
N ALA A 124 4.82 -1.35 9.51
CA ALA A 124 3.69 -0.49 9.86
C ALA A 124 3.61 0.74 8.93
N LEU A 125 2.40 1.20 8.60
CA LEU A 125 2.16 2.49 7.91
C LEU A 125 2.29 3.64 8.92
N LYS A 126 3.36 3.64 9.71
CA LYS A 126 3.70 4.72 10.63
C LYS A 126 4.59 5.71 9.91
N ALA A 127 4.03 6.86 9.58
CA ALA A 127 4.80 7.96 8.99
C ALA A 127 5.97 8.35 9.92
N ILE A 128 7.14 8.56 9.32
CA ILE A 128 8.27 9.25 9.95
C ILE A 128 7.99 10.75 9.96
N ASP A 129 7.58 11.27 8.80
CA ASP A 129 7.33 12.69 8.54
C ASP A 129 6.37 12.86 7.35
N LYS A 130 5.78 14.05 7.20
CA LYS A 130 5.01 14.51 6.02
C LYS A 130 5.55 15.87 5.57
N SER A 131 6.46 15.85 4.59
CA SER A 131 7.23 16.99 4.11
C SER A 131 7.45 16.87 2.59
N ASN A 132 7.89 17.94 1.92
CA ASN A 132 8.40 17.86 0.54
C ASN A 132 9.89 17.46 0.49
N GLU A 133 10.59 17.48 1.63
CA GLU A 133 12.01 17.16 1.73
C GLU A 133 12.34 16.26 2.93
N ILE A 134 13.42 15.47 2.83
CA ILE A 134 13.96 14.70 3.94
C ILE A 134 15.50 14.73 3.92
N LYS A 135 16.12 14.87 5.10
CA LYS A 135 17.58 14.76 5.23
C LYS A 135 18.03 13.31 5.01
N LEU A 136 18.99 13.11 4.12
CA LEU A 136 19.59 11.81 3.84
C LEU A 136 20.30 11.24 5.07
N SER A 137 20.29 9.91 5.18
CA SER A 137 20.97 9.15 6.22
C SER A 137 21.49 7.82 5.66
N ASP A 138 22.19 7.01 6.46
CA ASP A 138 22.59 5.66 6.04
C ASP A 138 21.42 4.68 5.84
N ARG A 139 20.17 5.11 6.12
CA ARG A 139 18.94 4.35 5.84
C ARG A 139 18.27 4.80 4.54
N PHE A 140 17.49 3.88 3.98
CA PHE A 140 16.55 4.12 2.89
C PHE A 140 15.20 4.52 3.46
N TYR A 141 14.44 5.33 2.71
CA TYR A 141 13.06 5.64 3.04
C TYR A 141 12.15 5.42 1.83
N LEU A 142 10.88 5.19 2.11
CA LEU A 142 9.82 5.15 1.11
C LEU A 142 9.05 6.47 1.16
N ALA A 143 8.98 7.19 0.04
CA ALA A 143 8.16 8.39 -0.10
C ALA A 143 6.87 8.04 -0.84
N VAL A 144 5.71 8.32 -0.23
CA VAL A 144 4.40 8.06 -0.82
C VAL A 144 3.67 9.38 -1.04
N SER A 145 3.27 9.66 -2.28
CA SER A 145 2.38 10.77 -2.62
C SER A 145 0.93 10.32 -2.42
N SER A 146 0.25 10.91 -1.46
CA SER A 146 -1.18 10.68 -1.22
C SER A 146 -1.90 11.97 -0.87
N ASP A 147 -3.11 12.14 -1.41
CA ASP A 147 -3.95 13.29 -1.08
C ASP A 147 -4.54 13.20 0.34
N ASP A 148 -5.20 14.27 0.79
CA ASP A 148 -5.84 14.33 2.11
C ASP A 148 -7.07 13.42 2.27
N PHE A 149 -7.48 12.70 1.22
CA PHE A 149 -8.55 11.71 1.23
C PHE A 149 -7.97 10.28 1.31
N GLY A 150 -6.64 10.14 1.31
CA GLY A 150 -5.92 8.88 1.35
C GLY A 150 -5.68 8.25 -0.02
N ASN A 151 -5.95 8.95 -1.12
CA ASN A 151 -5.74 8.40 -2.46
C ASN A 151 -4.27 8.50 -2.85
N VAL A 152 -3.64 7.36 -3.14
CA VAL A 152 -2.20 7.28 -3.46
C VAL A 152 -1.97 7.49 -4.95
N ALA A 153 -1.19 8.52 -5.28
CA ALA A 153 -0.87 8.92 -6.65
C ALA A 153 0.36 8.20 -7.20
N ASP A 154 1.46 8.23 -6.44
CA ASP A 154 2.77 7.70 -6.85
C ASP A 154 3.65 7.41 -5.63
N VAL A 155 4.73 6.65 -5.83
CA VAL A 155 5.66 6.21 -4.78
C VAL A 155 7.11 6.33 -5.30
N ALA A 156 8.03 6.79 -4.46
CA ALA A 156 9.44 6.95 -4.78
C ALA A 156 10.35 6.35 -3.69
N PHE A 157 11.52 5.92 -4.12
CA PHE A 157 12.60 5.47 -3.24
C PHE A 157 13.47 6.66 -2.85
N VAL A 158 13.77 6.80 -1.55
CA VAL A 158 14.76 7.76 -1.06
C VAL A 158 16.08 6.99 -0.87
N PRO A 159 17.15 7.33 -1.63
CA PRO A 159 18.44 6.67 -1.51
C PRO A 159 19.11 6.99 -0.15
N PRO A 160 20.13 6.22 0.27
CA PRO A 160 20.88 6.51 1.48
C PRO A 160 22.00 7.54 1.18
N THR A 161 22.71 7.96 2.22
CA THR A 161 24.02 8.62 2.05
C THR A 161 25.02 7.70 1.36
N LEU A 162 25.45 8.09 0.16
CA LEU A 162 26.45 7.40 -0.67
C LEU A 162 27.90 7.70 -0.21
N GLU A 163 28.12 7.67 1.11
CA GLU A 163 29.43 7.87 1.74
C GLU A 163 30.11 6.55 2.10
N LYS A 164 31.45 6.58 2.15
CA LYS A 164 32.33 5.46 2.57
C LYS A 164 32.14 4.22 1.69
N LEU A 165 32.22 4.43 0.37
CA LEU A 165 32.08 3.39 -0.65
C LEU A 165 33.46 2.84 -1.04
N ASP A 166 33.58 1.52 -1.05
CA ASP A 166 34.70 0.82 -1.67
C ASP A 166 34.38 0.53 -3.13
N ILE A 167 35.27 0.87 -4.06
CA ILE A 167 35.07 0.57 -5.49
C ILE A 167 35.53 -0.87 -5.76
N LEU A 168 34.64 -1.70 -6.32
CA LEU A 168 34.98 -3.07 -6.73
C LEU A 168 35.41 -3.08 -8.21
N ASP A 169 36.59 -3.63 -8.52
CA ASP A 169 37.00 -3.87 -9.92
C ASP A 169 36.39 -5.19 -10.44
N SER A 170 35.95 -5.23 -11.69
CA SER A 170 35.18 -6.33 -12.29
C SER A 170 36.01 -7.56 -12.65
N GLN A 171 37.33 -7.47 -12.57
CA GLN A 171 38.24 -8.60 -12.80
C GLN A 171 37.96 -9.79 -11.85
N ASN A 172 37.39 -9.52 -10.67
CA ASN A 172 36.99 -10.55 -9.72
C ASN A 172 35.46 -10.76 -9.72
N PRO A 173 34.98 -12.01 -9.71
CA PRO A 173 33.56 -12.31 -9.50
C PRO A 173 33.05 -11.76 -8.17
N ILE A 174 31.82 -11.28 -8.15
CA ILE A 174 31.14 -10.79 -6.95
C ILE A 174 30.98 -11.98 -5.99
N THR A 175 31.79 -12.01 -4.93
CA THR A 175 31.84 -13.09 -3.93
C THR A 175 32.17 -12.52 -2.55
N ASN A 176 31.65 -13.14 -1.48
CA ASN A 176 32.01 -12.87 -0.07
C ASN A 176 32.06 -11.38 0.36
N ILE A 177 31.07 -10.59 -0.04
CA ILE A 177 30.92 -9.20 0.41
C ILE A 177 30.64 -9.17 1.92
N SER A 178 31.39 -8.36 2.69
CA SER A 178 31.18 -8.22 4.13
C SER A 178 31.52 -6.83 4.68
N GLY A 179 30.65 -6.32 5.56
CA GLY A 179 30.90 -5.18 6.44
C GLY A 179 31.11 -3.81 5.77
N ARG A 180 30.87 -3.68 4.45
CA ARG A 180 31.16 -2.45 3.68
C ARG A 180 30.09 -2.19 2.61
N LYS A 181 30.01 -0.94 2.15
CA LYS A 181 29.25 -0.54 0.97
C LYS A 181 30.17 -0.62 -0.25
N PHE A 182 29.80 -1.41 -1.25
CA PHE A 182 30.56 -1.56 -2.48
C PHE A 182 29.88 -0.81 -3.63
N LEU A 183 30.65 0.02 -4.34
CA LEU A 183 30.25 0.64 -5.60
C LEU A 183 30.79 -0.20 -6.75
N LEU A 184 29.89 -0.69 -7.61
CA LEU A 184 30.21 -1.32 -8.87
C LEU A 184 29.97 -0.27 -9.96
N SER A 185 31.03 0.07 -10.68
CA SER A 185 31.08 1.23 -11.57
C SER A 185 31.09 0.83 -13.04
N SER A 186 31.15 1.84 -13.93
CA SER A 186 31.19 1.66 -15.39
C SER A 186 32.21 0.65 -15.95
N LYS A 187 33.22 0.21 -15.18
CA LYS A 187 34.11 -0.92 -15.50
C LYS A 187 33.39 -2.28 -15.46
N SER A 188 32.31 -2.46 -16.23
CA SER A 188 31.56 -3.71 -16.32
C SER A 188 31.99 -4.54 -17.56
N PRO A 189 31.65 -5.84 -17.70
CA PRO A 189 30.67 -6.62 -16.92
C PRO A 189 31.24 -7.25 -15.64
N TYR A 190 30.47 -7.16 -14.56
CA TYR A 190 30.70 -7.97 -13.35
C TYR A 190 30.07 -9.36 -13.50
N ARG A 191 30.51 -10.34 -12.70
CA ARG A 191 30.01 -11.73 -12.77
C ARG A 191 29.54 -12.23 -11.40
N ILE A 192 28.34 -12.80 -11.35
CA ILE A 192 27.86 -13.61 -10.22
C ILE A 192 27.86 -15.06 -10.69
N ILE A 193 28.79 -15.86 -10.17
CA ILE A 193 29.06 -17.23 -10.66
C ILE A 193 28.46 -18.33 -9.78
N SER A 194 27.99 -17.98 -8.59
CA SER A 194 27.47 -18.91 -7.57
C SER A 194 26.57 -18.16 -6.58
N LYS A 195 26.02 -18.89 -5.61
CA LYS A 195 25.23 -18.31 -4.51
C LYS A 195 26.11 -17.37 -3.66
N THR A 196 25.83 -16.08 -3.73
CA THR A 196 26.53 -15.01 -3.02
C THR A 196 25.61 -14.40 -1.98
N ILE A 197 26.14 -14.10 -0.78
CA ILE A 197 25.39 -13.46 0.30
C ILE A 197 25.89 -12.02 0.47
N LEU A 198 24.95 -11.09 0.57
CA LEU A 198 25.15 -9.71 0.96
C LEU A 198 24.61 -9.51 2.41
N PRO A 199 25.47 -9.48 3.44
CA PRO A 199 25.06 -9.37 4.85
C PRO A 199 24.36 -8.05 5.20
N GLU A 200 23.63 -8.05 6.32
CA GLU A 200 22.79 -6.94 6.83
C GLU A 200 23.47 -5.55 6.84
N LYS A 201 24.77 -5.50 7.16
CA LYS A 201 25.56 -4.25 7.26
C LYS A 201 26.31 -3.89 5.98
N SER A 202 26.07 -4.62 4.90
CA SER A 202 26.71 -4.42 3.60
C SER A 202 25.73 -3.84 2.59
N ALA A 203 26.24 -3.10 1.61
CA ALA A 203 25.46 -2.67 0.47
C ALA A 203 26.20 -2.95 -0.84
N ILE A 204 25.45 -3.24 -1.91
CA ILE A 204 25.92 -3.19 -3.29
C ILE A 204 25.18 -2.03 -3.95
N ILE A 205 25.94 -1.07 -4.45
CA ILE A 205 25.45 0.05 -5.25
C ILE A 205 25.95 -0.17 -6.69
N LEU A 206 25.02 -0.27 -7.63
CA LEU A 206 25.29 -0.43 -9.05
C LEU A 206 25.10 0.92 -9.73
N GLU A 207 26.15 1.43 -10.39
CA GLU A 207 26.00 2.63 -11.22
C GLU A 207 25.10 2.39 -12.43
N SER A 208 24.43 3.44 -12.91
CA SER A 208 23.69 3.40 -14.18
C SER A 208 24.57 2.89 -15.32
N GLY A 209 24.05 1.97 -16.13
CA GLY A 209 24.75 1.34 -17.25
C GLY A 209 25.62 0.14 -16.89
N VAL A 210 25.77 -0.21 -15.61
CA VAL A 210 26.48 -1.43 -15.19
C VAL A 210 25.83 -2.68 -15.77
N THR A 211 26.66 -3.60 -16.26
CA THR A 211 26.23 -4.95 -16.68
C THR A 211 26.69 -6.00 -15.66
N ILE A 212 25.76 -6.87 -15.25
CA ILE A 212 26.02 -8.05 -14.42
C ILE A 212 25.66 -9.30 -15.23
N ILE A 213 26.60 -10.24 -15.32
CA ILE A 213 26.39 -11.55 -15.92
C ILE A 213 26.15 -12.57 -14.79
N HIS A 214 24.96 -13.16 -14.76
CA HIS A 214 24.69 -14.35 -13.96
C HIS A 214 25.17 -15.59 -14.71
N ALA A 215 25.94 -16.44 -14.04
CA ALA A 215 26.08 -17.83 -14.46
C ALA A 215 24.78 -18.59 -14.19
N LEU A 216 24.57 -19.72 -14.87
CA LEU A 216 23.39 -20.57 -14.68
C LEU A 216 23.17 -20.90 -13.19
N ASN A 217 21.96 -20.62 -12.69
CA ASN A 217 21.56 -20.79 -11.28
C ASN A 217 22.29 -19.88 -10.26
N ALA A 218 22.95 -18.81 -10.69
CA ALA A 218 23.56 -17.84 -9.78
C ALA A 218 22.50 -17.03 -8.99
N GLU A 219 22.67 -16.98 -7.68
CA GLU A 219 21.76 -16.31 -6.74
C GLU A 219 22.52 -15.24 -5.93
N LEU A 220 21.97 -14.03 -5.85
CA LEU A 220 22.39 -13.02 -4.87
C LEU A 220 21.36 -12.96 -3.73
N ASN A 221 21.75 -13.39 -2.54
CA ASN A 221 20.93 -13.29 -1.34
C ASN A 221 21.23 -12.00 -0.58
N ILE A 222 20.24 -11.11 -0.51
CA ILE A 222 20.27 -9.73 -0.05
C ILE A 222 19.68 -9.68 1.36
N LYS A 223 20.55 -9.70 2.38
CA LYS A 223 20.21 -9.37 3.78
C LYS A 223 20.53 -7.91 4.12
N GLY A 224 21.50 -7.33 3.42
CA GLY A 224 21.80 -5.90 3.42
C GLY A 224 20.98 -5.16 2.36
N ALA A 225 21.63 -4.29 1.59
CA ALA A 225 20.97 -3.46 0.58
C ALA A 225 21.54 -3.61 -0.84
N LEU A 226 20.71 -3.98 -1.81
CA LEU A 226 21.02 -3.83 -3.24
C LEU A 226 20.37 -2.55 -3.77
N ILE A 227 21.15 -1.69 -4.42
CA ILE A 227 20.67 -0.39 -4.94
C ILE A 227 21.22 -0.20 -6.35
N THR A 228 20.37 0.11 -7.32
CA THR A 228 20.77 0.65 -8.63
C THR A 228 20.65 2.18 -8.60
N THR A 229 21.64 2.95 -9.05
CA THR A 229 21.50 4.43 -9.14
C THR A 229 20.83 4.89 -10.44
N GLY A 230 20.65 3.99 -11.39
CA GLY A 230 19.91 4.14 -12.64
C GLY A 230 19.77 2.78 -13.33
N PRO A 231 19.29 2.72 -14.59
CA PRO A 231 19.08 1.45 -15.29
C PRO A 231 20.36 0.61 -15.42
N VAL A 232 20.30 -0.66 -15.00
CA VAL A 232 21.39 -1.66 -15.16
C VAL A 232 20.95 -2.84 -16.02
N ASN A 233 21.90 -3.62 -16.53
CA ASN A 233 21.63 -4.82 -17.32
C ASN A 233 22.01 -6.08 -16.56
N PHE A 234 21.08 -7.03 -16.43
CA PHE A 234 21.36 -8.39 -15.99
C PHE A 234 21.28 -9.34 -17.19
N LEU A 235 22.37 -10.09 -17.42
CA LEU A 235 22.48 -11.05 -18.51
C LEU A 235 22.52 -12.48 -17.97
N GLY A 236 21.72 -13.36 -18.59
CA GLY A 236 21.56 -14.76 -18.19
C GLY A 236 20.59 -14.96 -17.03
N SER A 237 19.97 -16.15 -16.98
CA SER A 237 19.06 -16.54 -15.90
C SER A 237 19.71 -16.53 -14.52
N GLY A 238 19.01 -15.95 -13.55
CA GLY A 238 19.54 -15.69 -12.22
C GLY A 238 18.46 -15.26 -11.23
N LYS A 239 18.85 -15.19 -9.95
CA LYS A 239 17.90 -14.91 -8.86
C LYS A 239 18.43 -13.84 -7.91
N LEU A 240 17.57 -12.88 -7.56
CA LEU A 240 17.78 -11.93 -6.47
C LEU A 240 16.85 -12.32 -5.33
N THR A 241 17.39 -12.84 -4.22
CA THR A 241 16.60 -13.25 -3.05
C THR A 241 16.75 -12.19 -1.97
N VAL A 242 15.68 -11.52 -1.55
CA VAL A 242 15.69 -10.59 -0.40
C VAL A 242 15.27 -11.34 0.86
N SER A 243 16.04 -11.27 1.94
CA SER A 243 15.72 -11.99 3.19
C SER A 243 16.18 -11.22 4.43
N ASP A 244 15.69 -11.61 5.61
CA ASP A 244 16.14 -11.11 6.92
C ASP A 244 16.17 -9.57 7.03
N ASN A 245 15.06 -8.90 6.69
CA ASN A 245 14.94 -7.43 6.59
C ASN A 245 15.84 -6.73 5.55
N GLY A 246 16.46 -7.47 4.63
CA GLY A 246 17.18 -6.90 3.49
C GLY A 246 16.28 -6.05 2.59
N SER A 247 16.90 -5.19 1.79
CA SER A 247 16.21 -4.26 0.88
C SER A 247 16.81 -4.30 -0.52
N ALA A 248 15.96 -4.27 -1.55
CA ALA A 248 16.38 -4.15 -2.94
C ALA A 248 15.65 -2.99 -3.62
N TYR A 249 16.41 -2.01 -4.13
CA TYR A 249 15.97 -1.05 -5.14
C TYR A 249 16.62 -1.41 -6.46
N VAL A 250 15.79 -1.79 -7.44
CA VAL A 250 16.21 -2.34 -8.73
C VAL A 250 15.55 -1.55 -9.85
N SER A 251 16.38 -0.91 -10.67
CA SER A 251 16.02 -0.39 -11.98
C SER A 251 16.85 -1.12 -13.02
N ALA A 252 16.26 -2.09 -13.70
CA ALA A 252 17.04 -3.02 -14.52
C ALA A 252 16.29 -3.65 -15.70
N ILE A 253 17.06 -4.00 -16.74
CA ILE A 253 16.65 -4.88 -17.81
C ILE A 253 17.28 -6.26 -17.53
N GLY A 254 16.44 -7.27 -17.34
CA GLY A 254 16.85 -8.64 -17.01
C GLY A 254 15.68 -9.61 -17.16
N PRO A 255 15.20 -9.89 -18.40
CA PRO A 255 13.98 -10.68 -18.65
C PRO A 255 14.08 -12.16 -18.25
N GLU A 256 15.25 -12.62 -17.79
CA GLU A 256 15.48 -13.96 -17.23
C GLU A 256 15.74 -13.95 -15.71
N ILE A 257 15.69 -12.78 -15.06
CA ILE A 257 15.91 -12.63 -13.62
C ILE A 257 14.59 -12.72 -12.86
N ASP A 258 14.58 -13.56 -11.83
CA ASP A 258 13.52 -13.58 -10.81
C ASP A 258 13.98 -12.80 -9.56
N ILE A 259 13.07 -12.02 -8.98
CA ILE A 259 13.21 -11.52 -7.61
C ILE A 259 12.32 -12.39 -6.71
N THR A 260 12.84 -12.83 -5.56
CA THR A 260 12.00 -13.45 -4.53
C THR A 260 12.29 -12.84 -3.17
N SER A 261 11.35 -12.90 -2.23
CA SER A 261 11.59 -12.48 -0.86
C SER A 261 10.94 -13.43 0.15
N ASP A 262 11.67 -13.67 1.24
CA ASP A 262 11.14 -14.24 2.48
C ASP A 262 11.53 -13.30 3.62
N ARG A 263 10.56 -12.51 4.11
CA ARG A 263 10.75 -11.52 5.20
C ARG A 263 11.78 -10.43 4.90
N GLY A 264 11.92 -10.04 3.63
CA GLY A 264 12.61 -8.79 3.26
C GLY A 264 11.87 -7.54 3.77
N ALA A 265 12.59 -6.44 3.95
CA ALA A 265 12.00 -5.14 4.27
C ALA A 265 11.40 -4.47 3.03
N LEU A 266 12.15 -4.44 1.92
CA LEU A 266 11.72 -3.77 0.69
C LEU A 266 12.09 -4.56 -0.57
N ILE A 267 11.11 -4.76 -1.45
CA ILE A 267 11.35 -4.87 -2.88
C ILE A 267 10.81 -3.60 -3.53
N PHE A 268 11.67 -2.83 -4.20
CA PHE A 268 11.28 -1.69 -5.02
C PHE A 268 11.86 -1.91 -6.42
N VAL A 269 10.97 -2.00 -7.41
CA VAL A 269 11.32 -2.18 -8.81
C VAL A 269 10.81 -0.97 -9.58
N ASP A 270 11.69 -0.21 -10.23
CA ASP A 270 11.33 1.01 -11.00
C ASP A 270 11.88 0.94 -12.43
N GLY A 271 11.07 1.27 -13.43
CA GLY A 271 11.50 1.36 -14.84
C GLY A 271 12.11 0.06 -15.40
N SER A 272 11.66 -1.11 -14.92
CA SER A 272 12.35 -2.39 -15.13
C SER A 272 11.62 -3.35 -16.07
N ASN A 273 12.37 -4.24 -16.70
CA ASN A 273 11.85 -5.41 -17.42
C ASN A 273 12.49 -6.67 -16.84
N LEU A 274 11.74 -7.38 -15.99
CA LEU A 274 12.19 -8.55 -15.22
C LEU A 274 11.23 -9.72 -15.44
N ARG A 275 11.67 -10.95 -15.12
CA ARG A 275 10.83 -12.12 -15.37
C ARG A 275 9.69 -12.23 -14.38
N ASN A 276 10.01 -12.48 -13.11
CA ASN A 276 9.02 -12.73 -12.06
C ASN A 276 9.38 -12.05 -10.74
N ILE A 277 8.36 -11.80 -9.91
CA ILE A 277 8.50 -11.45 -8.50
C ILE A 277 7.69 -12.45 -7.67
N ASP A 278 8.29 -13.03 -6.63
CA ASP A 278 7.58 -13.82 -5.61
C ASP A 278 7.93 -13.33 -4.19
N ALA A 279 7.06 -12.48 -3.63
CA ALA A 279 7.30 -11.76 -2.40
C ALA A 279 6.44 -12.31 -1.24
N ASN A 280 7.07 -13.07 -0.35
CA ASN A 280 6.44 -13.64 0.83
C ASN A 280 6.84 -12.88 2.10
N LEU A 281 5.85 -12.51 2.93
CA LEU A 281 6.00 -11.83 4.23
C LEU A 281 6.90 -10.58 4.21
N THR A 282 7.07 -9.95 3.04
CA THR A 282 7.86 -8.73 2.87
C THR A 282 7.12 -7.55 3.52
N ASN A 283 7.81 -6.55 4.08
CA ASN A 283 7.10 -5.39 4.63
C ASN A 283 6.47 -4.56 3.49
N PHE A 284 7.29 -4.13 2.53
CA PHE A 284 6.87 -3.28 1.42
C PHE A 284 7.27 -3.88 0.06
N VAL A 285 6.33 -3.87 -0.88
CA VAL A 285 6.58 -4.20 -2.30
C VAL A 285 6.11 -3.04 -3.17
N VAL A 286 7.00 -2.51 -4.00
CA VAL A 286 6.73 -1.44 -4.96
C VAL A 286 7.14 -1.91 -6.35
N ILE A 287 6.22 -1.81 -7.30
CA ILE A 287 6.44 -2.11 -8.72
C ILE A 287 5.96 -0.88 -9.48
N ARG A 288 6.90 -0.14 -10.07
CA ARG A 288 6.68 1.15 -10.71
C ARG A 288 7.22 1.14 -12.13
N LYS A 289 6.46 1.65 -13.10
CA LYS A 289 6.90 1.81 -14.51
C LYS A 289 7.53 0.54 -15.12
N SER A 290 7.07 -0.64 -14.71
CA SER A 290 7.78 -1.91 -14.96
C SER A 290 6.92 -2.91 -15.73
N SER A 291 7.60 -3.82 -16.44
CA SER A 291 7.00 -4.93 -17.17
C SER A 291 7.47 -6.25 -16.56
N LEU A 292 6.52 -7.12 -16.22
CA LEU A 292 6.74 -8.40 -15.54
C LEU A 292 5.83 -9.49 -16.10
N ASN A 293 6.29 -10.74 -16.11
CA ASN A 293 5.44 -11.88 -16.45
C ASN A 293 4.55 -12.23 -15.23
N ARG A 294 5.13 -12.84 -14.19
CA ARG A 294 4.36 -13.26 -13.00
C ARG A 294 4.78 -12.52 -11.74
N VAL A 295 3.80 -12.02 -10.99
CA VAL A 295 3.97 -11.35 -9.70
C VAL A 295 3.09 -12.06 -8.67
N SER A 296 3.73 -12.71 -7.70
CA SER A 296 3.11 -13.37 -6.54
C SER A 296 3.45 -12.58 -5.29
N ILE A 297 2.44 -12.19 -4.51
CA ILE A 297 2.59 -11.38 -3.31
C ILE A 297 1.72 -11.97 -2.20
N SER A 298 2.36 -12.45 -1.13
CA SER A 298 1.68 -13.12 -0.02
C SER A 298 2.10 -12.58 1.34
N GLY A 299 1.11 -12.22 2.17
CA GLY A 299 1.36 -11.73 3.53
C GLY A 299 2.10 -10.39 3.60
N VAL A 300 2.18 -9.65 2.51
CA VAL A 300 2.88 -8.36 2.46
C VAL A 300 2.06 -7.27 3.13
N TYR A 301 2.73 -6.38 3.85
CA TYR A 301 2.06 -5.39 4.67
C TYR A 301 1.53 -4.20 3.86
N ALA A 302 2.33 -3.66 2.93
CA ALA A 302 1.88 -2.66 1.96
C ALA A 302 2.44 -2.92 0.55
N VAL A 303 1.58 -2.80 -0.45
CA VAL A 303 1.89 -3.09 -1.86
C VAL A 303 1.48 -1.89 -2.73
N TYR A 304 2.37 -1.46 -3.62
CA TYR A 304 2.12 -0.39 -4.58
C TYR A 304 2.51 -0.85 -5.99
N ILE A 305 1.55 -0.92 -6.90
CA ILE A 305 1.77 -1.25 -8.32
C ILE A 305 1.30 -0.05 -9.15
N ILE A 306 2.23 0.63 -9.83
CA ILE A 306 1.99 1.95 -10.44
C ILE A 306 2.58 2.00 -11.85
N ASP A 307 1.82 2.53 -12.82
CA ASP A 307 2.25 2.74 -14.21
C ASP A 307 2.86 1.47 -14.87
N SER A 308 2.39 0.27 -14.51
CA SER A 308 3.06 -1.01 -14.84
C SER A 308 2.23 -1.94 -15.74
N SER A 309 2.88 -2.96 -16.30
CA SER A 309 2.26 -4.03 -17.09
C SER A 309 2.65 -5.40 -16.53
N ILE A 310 1.66 -6.24 -16.23
CA ILE A 310 1.87 -7.57 -15.62
C ILE A 310 1.01 -8.61 -16.34
N GLU A 311 1.54 -9.78 -16.68
CA GLU A 311 0.73 -10.86 -17.26
C GLU A 311 -0.14 -11.56 -16.18
N GLU A 312 0.50 -12.02 -15.11
CA GLU A 312 -0.17 -12.70 -13.99
C GLU A 312 0.14 -12.03 -12.65
N LEU A 313 -0.90 -11.62 -11.91
CA LEU A 313 -0.79 -11.01 -10.57
C LEU A 313 -1.60 -11.81 -9.55
N GLU A 314 -0.93 -12.30 -8.51
CA GLU A 314 -1.53 -13.02 -7.40
C GLU A 314 -1.26 -12.27 -6.09
N ILE A 315 -2.34 -11.92 -5.37
CA ILE A 315 -2.30 -11.16 -4.13
C ILE A 315 -3.08 -11.91 -3.05
N GLN A 316 -2.38 -12.29 -1.99
CA GLN A 316 -2.93 -13.07 -0.89
C GLN A 316 -2.56 -12.46 0.47
N ASN A 317 -3.51 -12.39 1.41
CA ASN A 317 -3.27 -11.95 2.79
C ASN A 317 -2.54 -10.57 2.89
N CYS A 318 -2.88 -9.63 2.01
CA CYS A 318 -2.27 -8.30 1.96
C CYS A 318 -3.24 -7.22 2.46
N GLY A 319 -2.85 -6.50 3.53
CA GLY A 319 -3.73 -5.56 4.24
C GLY A 319 -3.88 -4.18 3.59
N ASN A 320 -2.93 -3.78 2.74
CA ASN A 320 -2.96 -2.52 2.00
C ASN A 320 -2.33 -2.70 0.63
N VAL A 321 -3.13 -2.62 -0.43
CA VAL A 321 -2.66 -2.78 -1.82
C VAL A 321 -3.24 -1.66 -2.68
N VAL A 322 -2.37 -0.93 -3.37
CA VAL A 322 -2.73 0.08 -4.36
C VAL A 322 -2.28 -0.37 -5.75
N ILE A 323 -3.17 -0.31 -6.73
CA ILE A 323 -2.89 -0.58 -8.15
C ILE A 323 -3.35 0.63 -8.99
N ASN A 324 -2.43 1.49 -9.40
CA ASN A 324 -2.72 2.74 -10.12
C ASN A 324 -2.21 2.69 -11.58
N ASN A 325 -3.05 3.10 -12.53
CA ASN A 325 -2.73 3.22 -13.96
C ASN A 325 -1.94 2.01 -14.52
N THR A 326 -2.36 0.81 -14.15
CA THR A 326 -1.64 -0.44 -14.44
C THR A 326 -2.51 -1.34 -15.33
N ALA A 327 -1.88 -2.08 -16.24
CA ALA A 327 -2.52 -3.11 -17.05
C ALA A 327 -2.14 -4.50 -16.51
N VAL A 328 -3.13 -5.37 -16.27
CA VAL A 328 -2.88 -6.76 -15.86
C VAL A 328 -3.80 -7.75 -16.59
N ASN A 329 -3.23 -8.79 -17.19
CA ASN A 329 -4.03 -9.76 -17.96
C ASN A 329 -4.81 -10.74 -17.05
N ASN A 330 -4.21 -11.23 -15.96
CA ASN A 330 -4.84 -12.18 -15.06
C ASN A 330 -4.58 -11.83 -13.58
N VAL A 331 -5.61 -11.48 -12.82
CA VAL A 331 -5.52 -11.14 -11.39
C VAL A 331 -6.27 -12.13 -10.52
N LYS A 332 -5.62 -12.57 -9.44
CA LYS A 332 -6.22 -13.32 -8.33
C LYS A 332 -6.02 -12.57 -7.01
N VAL A 333 -7.10 -12.23 -6.32
CA VAL A 333 -7.08 -11.61 -4.99
C VAL A 333 -7.78 -12.54 -3.99
N GLY A 334 -7.06 -12.98 -2.96
CA GLY A 334 -7.58 -13.94 -1.98
C GLY A 334 -7.10 -13.70 -0.55
N LEU A 335 -7.58 -14.56 0.34
CA LEU A 335 -7.22 -14.63 1.76
C LEU A 335 -7.31 -13.27 2.48
N VAL A 336 -8.50 -12.68 2.57
CA VAL A 336 -8.78 -11.43 3.31
C VAL A 336 -7.90 -10.23 2.87
N SER A 337 -7.54 -10.17 1.58
CA SER A 337 -6.78 -9.04 1.04
C SER A 337 -7.66 -7.79 0.88
N ASN A 338 -7.06 -6.61 0.98
CA ASN A 338 -7.72 -5.32 0.75
C ASN A 338 -7.00 -4.56 -0.39
N VAL A 339 -7.66 -4.48 -1.55
CA VAL A 339 -7.07 -3.91 -2.77
C VAL A 339 -7.87 -2.70 -3.25
N LEU A 340 -7.14 -1.66 -3.63
CA LEU A 340 -7.68 -0.43 -4.18
C LEU A 340 -7.01 -0.17 -5.53
N SER A 341 -7.81 -0.05 -6.59
CA SER A 341 -7.34 0.19 -7.94
C SER A 341 -7.94 1.45 -8.56
N TYR A 342 -7.07 2.21 -9.23
CA TYR A 342 -7.38 3.46 -9.93
C TYR A 342 -6.96 3.35 -11.39
N ASP A 343 -7.82 3.81 -12.31
CA ASP A 343 -7.51 4.04 -13.73
C ASP A 343 -6.85 2.86 -14.47
N SER A 344 -7.08 1.65 -13.98
CA SER A 344 -6.36 0.42 -14.37
C SER A 344 -7.18 -0.47 -15.29
N ARG A 345 -6.52 -1.41 -15.98
CA ARG A 345 -7.13 -2.30 -16.97
C ARG A 345 -6.88 -3.76 -16.63
N PHE A 346 -7.93 -4.57 -16.66
CA PHE A 346 -7.89 -5.98 -16.25
C PHE A 346 -8.64 -6.88 -17.23
N GLU A 347 -7.98 -7.84 -17.88
CA GLU A 347 -8.68 -8.78 -18.78
C GLU A 347 -9.44 -9.87 -18.01
N LYS A 348 -8.83 -10.40 -16.95
CA LYS A 348 -9.44 -11.33 -16.00
C LYS A 348 -9.11 -10.89 -14.58
N PHE A 349 -10.14 -10.69 -13.76
CA PHE A 349 -10.00 -10.35 -12.35
C PHE A 349 -10.85 -11.29 -11.51
N SER A 350 -10.24 -11.97 -10.56
CA SER A 350 -10.92 -12.85 -9.61
C SER A 350 -10.67 -12.41 -8.17
N VAL A 351 -11.73 -12.37 -7.36
CA VAL A 351 -11.66 -12.08 -5.92
C VAL A 351 -12.39 -13.15 -5.11
N SER A 352 -11.79 -13.57 -4.01
CA SER A 352 -12.34 -14.60 -3.12
C SER A 352 -11.95 -14.43 -1.65
N ASP A 353 -12.50 -15.31 -0.81
CA ASP A 353 -12.08 -15.55 0.57
C ASP A 353 -12.11 -14.28 1.43
N LEU A 354 -13.30 -13.64 1.51
CA LEU A 354 -13.59 -12.41 2.25
C LEU A 354 -12.76 -11.16 1.87
N SER A 355 -11.98 -11.23 0.78
CA SER A 355 -11.19 -10.10 0.30
C SER A 355 -12.08 -8.94 -0.18
N THR A 356 -11.62 -7.71 0.03
CA THR A 356 -12.29 -6.48 -0.41
C THR A 356 -11.52 -5.85 -1.56
N VAL A 357 -12.20 -5.47 -2.65
CA VAL A 357 -11.59 -4.73 -3.76
C VAL A 357 -12.43 -3.52 -4.16
N ALA A 358 -11.79 -2.37 -4.26
CA ALA A 358 -12.36 -1.13 -4.76
C ALA A 358 -11.74 -0.74 -6.11
N PHE A 359 -12.57 -0.38 -7.09
CA PHE A 359 -12.15 0.05 -8.43
C PHE A 359 -12.73 1.43 -8.76
N VAL A 360 -11.86 2.40 -9.03
CA VAL A 360 -12.23 3.74 -9.50
C VAL A 360 -11.74 3.93 -10.92
N SER A 361 -12.64 4.30 -11.84
CA SER A 361 -12.33 4.61 -13.25
C SER A 361 -11.64 3.47 -14.03
N SER A 362 -11.78 2.23 -13.57
CA SER A 362 -11.08 1.06 -14.13
C SER A 362 -11.91 0.32 -15.17
N LYS A 363 -11.23 -0.42 -16.05
CA LYS A 363 -11.84 -1.27 -17.09
C LYS A 363 -11.56 -2.75 -16.80
N ILE A 364 -12.61 -3.58 -16.73
CA ILE A 364 -12.47 -5.02 -16.43
C ILE A 364 -13.24 -5.86 -17.47
N THR A 365 -12.56 -6.65 -18.30
CA THR A 365 -13.24 -7.47 -19.31
C THR A 365 -14.01 -8.61 -18.66
N ASN A 366 -13.40 -9.34 -17.72
CA ASN A 366 -14.05 -10.44 -17.00
C ASN A 366 -13.77 -10.38 -15.50
N LEU A 367 -14.81 -10.13 -14.70
CA LEU A 367 -14.76 -10.08 -13.24
C LEU A 367 -15.46 -11.31 -12.64
N GLN A 368 -14.83 -11.96 -11.66
CA GLN A 368 -15.44 -13.01 -10.83
C GLN A 368 -15.28 -12.66 -9.35
N ALA A 369 -16.37 -12.69 -8.59
CA ALA A 369 -16.38 -12.50 -7.14
C ALA A 369 -17.03 -13.71 -6.45
N SER A 370 -16.43 -14.22 -5.39
CA SER A 370 -16.88 -15.44 -4.71
C SER A 370 -16.56 -15.44 -3.22
N LYS A 371 -17.13 -16.39 -2.48
CA LYS A 371 -16.79 -16.70 -1.07
C LYS A 371 -16.79 -15.46 -0.16
N GLY A 372 -17.90 -14.73 -0.15
CA GLY A 372 -18.11 -13.55 0.70
C GLY A 372 -17.22 -12.35 0.40
N SER A 373 -16.52 -12.32 -0.74
CA SER A 373 -15.73 -11.14 -1.17
C SER A 373 -16.61 -9.90 -1.35
N VAL A 374 -16.06 -8.72 -1.05
CA VAL A 374 -16.74 -7.43 -1.20
C VAL A 374 -16.11 -6.61 -2.33
N LEU A 375 -16.96 -6.10 -3.21
CA LEU A 375 -16.57 -5.26 -4.34
C LEU A 375 -17.20 -3.88 -4.25
N LYS A 376 -16.42 -2.84 -4.57
CA LYS A 376 -16.90 -1.48 -4.81
C LYS A 376 -16.43 -1.00 -6.17
N LEU A 377 -17.32 -0.52 -7.03
CA LEU A 377 -16.95 -0.01 -8.36
C LEU A 377 -17.56 1.38 -8.57
N LYS A 378 -16.72 2.33 -8.98
CA LYS A 378 -17.07 3.72 -9.22
C LYS A 378 -16.52 4.21 -10.56
N ASN A 379 -17.39 4.76 -11.42
CA ASN A 379 -17.04 5.24 -12.76
C ASN A 379 -16.36 4.18 -13.66
N SER A 380 -16.53 2.89 -13.36
CA SER A 380 -15.84 1.78 -14.02
C SER A 380 -16.68 1.16 -15.15
N SER A 381 -16.05 0.39 -16.04
CA SER A 381 -16.73 -0.34 -17.11
C SER A 381 -16.35 -1.81 -17.14
N LEU A 382 -17.34 -2.68 -17.31
CA LEU A 382 -17.18 -4.14 -17.35
C LEU A 382 -17.92 -4.77 -18.52
N SER A 383 -17.28 -5.72 -19.22
CA SER A 383 -17.99 -6.56 -20.17
C SER A 383 -18.75 -7.67 -19.42
N ASN A 384 -18.03 -8.54 -18.71
CA ASN A 384 -18.62 -9.64 -17.94
C ASN A 384 -18.33 -9.51 -16.45
N ALA A 385 -19.36 -9.71 -15.63
CA ALA A 385 -19.23 -9.88 -14.18
C ALA A 385 -19.98 -11.13 -13.71
N LYS A 386 -19.36 -11.95 -12.87
CA LYS A 386 -19.97 -13.09 -12.18
C LYS A 386 -19.85 -12.87 -10.68
N LEU A 387 -20.98 -12.78 -9.98
CA LEU A 387 -21.05 -12.67 -8.53
C LEU A 387 -21.64 -13.96 -7.97
N GLU A 388 -20.90 -14.67 -7.12
CA GLU A 388 -21.38 -15.91 -6.52
C GLU A 388 -21.02 -16.08 -5.03
N ASN A 389 -21.54 -17.13 -4.39
CA ASN A 389 -21.10 -17.60 -3.07
C ASN A 389 -21.05 -16.50 -1.99
N TYR A 390 -22.18 -15.83 -1.77
CA TYR A 390 -22.39 -14.73 -0.81
C TYR A 390 -21.54 -13.47 -1.04
N SER A 391 -20.91 -13.32 -2.21
CA SER A 391 -20.23 -12.07 -2.57
C SER A 391 -21.19 -10.88 -2.65
N ILE A 392 -20.66 -9.67 -2.42
CA ILE A 392 -21.41 -8.42 -2.41
C ILE A 392 -20.73 -7.41 -3.34
N ALA A 393 -21.48 -6.81 -4.28
CA ALA A 393 -20.99 -5.72 -5.12
C ALA A 393 -21.76 -4.41 -4.92
N TYR A 394 -21.06 -3.31 -4.69
CA TYR A 394 -21.62 -1.96 -4.72
C TYR A 394 -21.18 -1.25 -5.99
N LEU A 395 -22.13 -0.76 -6.77
CA LEU A 395 -21.92 -0.25 -8.13
C LEU A 395 -22.42 1.19 -8.21
N PHE A 396 -21.51 2.14 -8.43
CA PHE A 396 -21.81 3.55 -8.63
C PHE A 396 -21.29 4.05 -9.99
N LYS A 397 -22.14 4.73 -10.77
CA LYS A 397 -21.81 5.22 -12.13
C LYS A 397 -21.07 4.20 -13.02
N THR A 398 -21.36 2.92 -12.81
CA THR A 398 -20.62 1.80 -13.41
C THR A 398 -21.45 1.18 -14.53
N ALA A 399 -20.81 0.83 -15.65
CA ALA A 399 -21.46 0.19 -16.79
C ALA A 399 -21.07 -1.30 -16.85
N ILE A 400 -22.05 -2.19 -17.00
CA ILE A 400 -21.83 -3.65 -17.11
C ILE A 400 -22.62 -4.21 -18.31
N GLU A 401 -21.96 -4.92 -19.22
CA GLU A 401 -22.66 -5.52 -20.36
C GLU A 401 -23.45 -6.78 -19.96
N GLN A 402 -22.82 -7.71 -19.24
CA GLN A 402 -23.47 -8.90 -18.69
C GLN A 402 -23.09 -9.14 -17.23
N LEU A 403 -24.11 -9.18 -16.36
CA LEU A 403 -23.99 -9.60 -14.96
C LEU A 403 -24.64 -10.97 -14.74
N ASN A 404 -23.86 -11.94 -14.25
CA ASN A 404 -24.33 -13.26 -13.86
C ASN A 404 -24.30 -13.37 -12.32
N ILE A 405 -25.37 -13.89 -11.71
CA ILE A 405 -25.55 -13.88 -10.25
C ILE A 405 -26.00 -15.26 -9.75
N GLY A 406 -25.24 -15.88 -8.85
CA GLY A 406 -25.64 -17.11 -8.13
C GLY A 406 -25.46 -16.95 -6.62
N ASN A 407 -26.54 -16.87 -5.85
CA ASN A 407 -26.48 -16.67 -4.39
C ASN A 407 -25.53 -15.52 -3.94
N ALA A 408 -25.71 -14.34 -4.52
CA ALA A 408 -24.91 -13.13 -4.23
C ALA A 408 -25.78 -11.87 -4.23
N LYS A 409 -25.26 -10.76 -3.67
CA LYS A 409 -25.96 -9.47 -3.61
C LYS A 409 -25.23 -8.40 -4.41
N TYR A 410 -25.99 -7.46 -4.97
CA TYR A 410 -25.46 -6.28 -5.63
C TYR A 410 -26.36 -5.07 -5.39
N TYR A 411 -25.76 -3.89 -5.36
CA TYR A 411 -26.43 -2.61 -5.13
C TYR A 411 -26.08 -1.64 -6.26
N LEU A 412 -27.10 -1.04 -6.87
CA LEU A 412 -26.95 -0.13 -8.01
C LEU A 412 -27.29 1.31 -7.60
N LEU A 413 -26.37 2.24 -7.86
CA LEU A 413 -26.61 3.68 -7.81
C LEU A 413 -26.08 4.31 -9.11
N GLU A 414 -26.93 5.04 -9.83
CA GLU A 414 -26.58 5.73 -11.10
C GLU A 414 -25.85 4.85 -12.15
N SER A 415 -26.01 3.53 -12.05
CA SER A 415 -25.26 2.51 -12.82
C SER A 415 -26.16 1.82 -13.85
N LYS A 416 -25.56 1.26 -14.90
CA LYS A 416 -26.27 0.64 -16.02
C LYS A 416 -25.82 -0.80 -16.23
N ILE A 417 -26.76 -1.73 -16.27
CA ILE A 417 -26.52 -3.12 -16.66
C ILE A 417 -27.35 -3.44 -17.91
N LYS A 418 -26.73 -3.98 -18.96
CA LYS A 418 -27.40 -4.31 -20.23
C LYS A 418 -28.10 -5.68 -20.20
N LYS A 419 -27.51 -6.69 -19.56
CA LYS A 419 -28.12 -8.02 -19.35
C LYS A 419 -27.83 -8.56 -17.95
N ILE A 420 -28.85 -9.14 -17.30
CA ILE A 420 -28.72 -9.84 -16.03
C ILE A 420 -29.16 -11.30 -16.21
N THR A 421 -28.34 -12.24 -15.77
CA THR A 421 -28.65 -13.68 -15.76
C THR A 421 -28.60 -14.19 -14.32
N LYS A 422 -29.65 -14.85 -13.84
CA LYS A 422 -29.60 -15.60 -12.57
C LYS A 422 -29.10 -17.02 -12.85
N ILE A 423 -28.08 -17.44 -12.11
CA ILE A 423 -27.60 -18.82 -12.07
C ILE A 423 -28.39 -19.51 -10.96
N GLN A 424 -29.13 -20.56 -11.30
CA GLN A 424 -29.66 -21.49 -10.30
C GLN A 424 -28.51 -22.44 -9.92
N GLU A 425 -28.25 -22.57 -8.62
CA GLU A 425 -27.37 -23.62 -8.09
C GLU A 425 -28.07 -24.98 -8.28
N GLN A 426 -27.30 -26.01 -8.65
CA GLN A 426 -27.73 -27.41 -8.70
C GLN A 426 -27.39 -28.11 -7.38
#